data_AF-A0A3D5DRV0-F1
#
_entry.id   AF-A0A3D5DRV0-F1
#
_cell.length_a   1.000
_cell.length_b   1.000
_cell.length_c   1.000
_cell.angle_alpha   90.00
_cell.angle_beta   90.00
_cell.angle_gamma   90.00
#
_symmetry.space_group_name_H-M   'P 1'
#
loop_
_entity.id
_entity.type
_entity.pdbx_description
1 polymer ?
#
loop_
_entity_poly.entity_id
_entity_poly.type
_entity_poly.pdbx_seq_one_letter_code
_entity_poly.pdbx_strand_id
1 'polypeptide(L)'
;MEIRSGSGRTHAVAEAEDTLGPGVASTYRCLGDLPGTDDDPIAFGASSGRLLSRSVDLEDIDGMPRTSAVPASVTPLQPDARPGCHGTYYTVLLPSATGR
;
A
#
# COMPACT_ATOMS: atom_id res chain seq x y z
N MET A 1 6.80 1.23 1.99
CA MET A 1 6.48 -0.22 2.09
C MET A 1 5.94 -0.73 0.78
N GLU A 2 6.13 -2.01 0.48
CA GLU A 2 5.50 -2.70 -0.65
C GLU A 2 4.22 -3.39 -0.17
N ILE A 3 3.13 -3.19 -0.90
CA ILE A 3 1.87 -3.92 -0.74
C ILE A 3 1.68 -4.78 -1.98
N ARG A 4 1.40 -6.07 -1.80
CA ARG A 4 1.24 -7.03 -2.90
C ARG A 4 -0.01 -7.89 -2.70
N SER A 5 -0.79 -8.06 -3.76
CA SER A 5 -1.93 -8.99 -3.84
C SER A 5 -1.66 -10.08 -4.88
N GLY A 6 -2.66 -10.93 -5.14
CA GLY A 6 -2.62 -11.86 -6.27
C GLY A 6 -2.58 -11.18 -7.64
N SER A 7 -3.03 -9.91 -7.73
CA SER A 7 -3.22 -9.19 -8.99
C SER A 7 -2.06 -8.26 -9.34
N GLY A 8 -1.30 -7.80 -8.34
CA GLY A 8 -0.25 -6.83 -8.57
C GLY A 8 0.36 -6.30 -7.27
N ARG A 9 1.06 -5.16 -7.38
CA ARG A 9 1.75 -4.50 -6.27
C ARG A 9 1.72 -2.98 -6.40
N THR A 10 1.91 -2.30 -5.27
CA THR A 10 2.12 -0.83 -5.20
C THR A 10 3.00 -0.48 -4.01
N HIS A 11 3.64 0.69 -4.05
CA HIS A 11 4.36 1.25 -2.91
C HIS A 11 3.50 2.27 -2.18
N ALA A 12 3.64 2.30 -0.85
CA ALA A 12 2.91 3.23 0.01
C ALA A 12 3.77 3.68 1.20
N VAL A 13 3.37 4.78 1.82
CA VAL A 13 3.86 5.18 3.15
C VAL A 13 2.97 4.53 4.20
N ALA A 14 3.57 3.98 5.24
CA ALA A 14 2.84 3.43 6.37
C ALA A 14 2.57 4.55 7.38
N GLU A 15 1.35 4.59 7.91
CA GLU A 15 0.96 5.40 9.07
C GLU A 15 0.27 4.47 10.07
N ALA A 16 0.55 4.66 11.36
CA ALA A 16 -0.08 3.89 12.42
C ALA A 16 -1.49 4.43 12.69
N GLU A 17 -2.46 3.53 12.82
CA GLU A 17 -3.85 3.88 13.10
C GLU A 17 -4.43 2.88 14.09
N ASP A 18 -4.71 3.34 15.31
CA ASP A 18 -5.11 2.50 16.44
C ASP A 18 -6.59 2.10 16.38
N THR A 19 -7.40 2.75 15.53
CA THR A 19 -8.81 2.41 15.34
C THR A 19 -9.04 1.27 14.35
N LEU A 20 -8.01 0.85 13.62
CA LEU A 20 -8.09 -0.29 12.70
C LEU A 20 -7.92 -1.61 13.45
N GLY A 21 -8.70 -2.61 13.03
CA GLY A 21 -8.53 -3.98 13.51
C GLY A 21 -7.15 -4.54 13.12
N PRO A 22 -6.54 -5.40 13.95
CA PRO A 22 -5.28 -6.05 13.62
C PRO A 22 -5.35 -6.79 12.27
N GLY A 23 -4.30 -6.66 11.45
CA GLY A 23 -4.23 -7.29 10.13
C GLY A 23 -4.98 -6.55 9.02
N VAL A 24 -5.56 -5.38 9.32
CA VAL A 24 -6.22 -4.52 8.34
C VAL A 24 -5.34 -3.32 8.02
N ALA A 25 -5.23 -3.01 6.73
CA ALA A 25 -4.70 -1.74 6.26
C ALA A 25 -5.81 -1.02 5.48
N SER A 26 -5.88 0.29 5.62
CA SER A 26 -6.80 1.14 4.86
C SER A 26 -6.00 2.05 3.95
N THR A 27 -6.51 2.31 2.74
CA THR A 27 -5.92 3.28 1.81
C THR A 27 -7.03 4.13 1.21
N TYR A 28 -6.71 5.37 0.91
CA TYR A 28 -7.57 6.19 0.06
C TYR A 28 -7.52 5.69 -1.40
N ARG A 29 -8.61 5.88 -2.14
CA ARG A 29 -8.71 5.53 -3.57
C ARG A 29 -8.39 6.74 -4.43
N CYS A 30 -8.18 6.54 -5.74
CA CYS A 30 -7.93 7.63 -6.69
C CYS A 30 -6.61 8.39 -6.48
N LEU A 31 -5.62 7.73 -5.86
CA LEU A 31 -4.24 8.20 -5.78
C LEU A 31 -3.31 7.33 -6.64
N GLY A 32 -2.07 7.77 -6.75
CA GLY A 32 -1.00 7.16 -7.50
C GLY A 32 -1.01 7.50 -8.98
N ASP A 33 0.11 7.25 -9.62
CA ASP A 33 0.32 7.56 -11.03
C ASP A 33 0.13 6.32 -11.93
N LEU A 34 0.22 6.51 -13.24
CA LEU A 34 0.07 5.47 -14.25
C LEU A 34 1.15 4.39 -14.15
N PRO A 35 0.85 3.13 -14.54
CA PRO A 35 1.87 2.09 -14.62
C PRO A 35 3.02 2.50 -15.55
N GLY A 36 4.27 2.36 -15.09
CA GLY A 36 5.47 2.69 -15.87
C GLY A 36 6.00 4.12 -15.71
N THR A 37 5.33 4.96 -14.92
CA THR A 37 5.85 6.28 -14.49
C THR A 37 6.54 6.17 -13.12
N ASP A 38 6.99 7.32 -12.59
CA ASP A 38 7.64 7.39 -11.28
C ASP A 38 6.66 6.97 -10.18
N ASP A 39 6.89 5.79 -9.58
CA ASP A 39 6.03 5.18 -8.55
C ASP A 39 6.44 5.72 -7.17
N ASP A 40 6.51 7.06 -7.05
CA ASP A 40 6.80 7.75 -5.79
C ASP A 40 5.50 7.95 -4.98
N PRO A 41 5.31 7.18 -3.89
CA PRO A 41 4.12 7.31 -3.05
C PRO A 41 4.07 8.63 -2.27
N ILE A 42 5.18 9.37 -2.14
CA ILE A 42 5.21 10.68 -1.49
C ILE A 42 4.59 11.73 -2.40
N ALA A 43 5.00 11.75 -3.67
CA ALA A 43 4.56 12.73 -4.64
C ALA A 43 3.12 12.49 -5.11
N PHE A 44 2.76 11.24 -5.38
CA PHE A 44 1.51 10.90 -6.08
C PHE A 44 0.54 10.05 -5.25
N GLY A 45 0.99 9.53 -4.11
CA GLY A 45 0.23 8.56 -3.32
C GLY A 45 0.27 7.15 -3.92
N ALA A 46 -0.45 6.22 -3.29
CA ALA A 46 -0.45 4.81 -3.66
C ALA A 46 -1.74 4.42 -4.40
N SER A 47 -1.61 3.74 -5.54
CA SER A 47 -2.77 3.30 -6.32
C SER A 47 -3.25 1.92 -5.86
N SER A 48 -4.30 1.88 -5.03
CA SER A 48 -4.96 0.63 -4.64
C SER A 48 -5.55 -0.14 -5.82
N GLY A 49 -5.85 0.53 -6.93
CA GLY A 49 -6.30 -0.09 -8.17
C GLY A 49 -5.31 -1.10 -8.75
N ARG A 50 -4.00 -0.96 -8.47
CA ARG A 50 -2.96 -1.92 -8.89
C ARG A 50 -3.02 -3.25 -8.14
N LEU A 51 -3.76 -3.32 -7.04
CA LEU A 51 -3.95 -4.53 -6.24
C LEU A 51 -5.21 -5.31 -6.64
N LEU A 52 -6.07 -4.73 -7.47
CA LEU A 52 -7.37 -5.30 -7.84
C LEU A 52 -7.27 -6.09 -9.14
N SER A 53 -8.02 -7.18 -9.24
CA SER A 53 -8.26 -7.86 -10.52
C SER A 53 -9.56 -7.36 -11.13
N ARG A 54 -9.62 -7.32 -12.46
CA ARG A 54 -10.86 -7.02 -13.22
C ARG A 54 -11.56 -8.28 -13.72
N SER A 55 -10.95 -9.45 -13.53
CA SER A 55 -11.40 -10.73 -14.09
C SER A 55 -11.40 -11.86 -13.07
N VAL A 56 -10.89 -11.61 -11.87
CA VAL A 56 -10.83 -12.53 -10.72
C VAL A 56 -11.38 -11.77 -9.51
N ASP A 57 -11.91 -12.48 -8.53
CA ASP A 57 -12.52 -11.91 -7.31
C ASP A 57 -13.63 -10.89 -7.64
N LEU A 58 -14.59 -11.33 -8.45
CA LEU A 58 -15.79 -10.56 -8.77
C LEU A 58 -16.85 -10.79 -7.70
N GLU A 59 -17.68 -9.78 -7.45
CA GLU A 59 -18.85 -9.90 -6.59
C GLU A 59 -19.91 -10.81 -7.23
N ASP A 60 -20.54 -11.65 -6.41
CA ASP A 60 -21.44 -12.70 -6.89
C ASP A 60 -22.74 -12.16 -7.52
N ILE A 61 -23.14 -10.94 -7.17
CA ILE A 61 -24.44 -10.37 -7.53
C ILE A 61 -24.38 -9.65 -8.89
N ASP A 62 -23.40 -8.76 -9.07
CA ASP A 62 -23.32 -7.87 -10.22
C ASP A 62 -22.06 -8.08 -11.08
N GLY A 63 -21.17 -8.99 -10.67
CA GLY A 63 -19.92 -9.26 -11.36
C GLY A 63 -18.91 -8.11 -11.31
N MET A 64 -19.11 -7.11 -10.45
CA MET A 64 -18.14 -6.03 -10.29
C MET A 64 -16.87 -6.55 -9.62
N PRO A 65 -15.69 -6.00 -9.96
CA PRO A 65 -14.47 -6.29 -9.21
C PRO A 65 -14.62 -6.01 -7.72
N ARG A 66 -14.19 -6.94 -6.87
CA ARG A 66 -14.05 -6.70 -5.44
C ARG A 66 -13.05 -5.58 -5.21
N THR A 67 -13.50 -4.48 -4.61
CA THR A 67 -12.69 -3.27 -4.40
C THR A 67 -12.28 -3.02 -2.95
N SER A 68 -12.71 -3.89 -2.03
CA SER A 68 -12.43 -3.85 -0.61
C SER A 68 -12.12 -5.25 -0.07
N ALA A 69 -11.60 -5.35 1.15
CA ALA A 69 -11.23 -6.62 1.79
C ALA A 69 -10.33 -7.52 0.91
N VAL A 70 -9.46 -6.90 0.10
CA VAL A 70 -8.56 -7.58 -0.83
C VAL A 70 -7.42 -8.21 -0.03
N PRO A 71 -7.20 -9.53 -0.11
CA PRO A 71 -6.07 -10.17 0.54
C PRO A 71 -4.74 -9.63 -0.01
N ALA A 72 -3.89 -9.13 0.88
CA ALA A 72 -2.60 -8.56 0.53
C ALA A 72 -1.54 -8.85 1.59
N SER A 73 -0.29 -8.95 1.15
CA SER A 73 0.90 -8.98 2.00
C SER A 73 1.57 -7.62 2.00
N VAL A 74 2.03 -7.17 3.16
CA VAL A 74 2.79 -5.92 3.31
C VAL A 74 4.22 -6.25 3.74
N THR A 75 5.20 -5.68 3.04
CA THR A 75 6.62 -5.85 3.37
C THR A 75 7.29 -4.47 3.46
N PRO A 76 8.11 -4.20 4.49
CA PRO A 76 8.93 -2.99 4.51
C PRO A 76 9.81 -2.92 3.26
N LEU A 77 9.86 -1.75 2.62
CA LEU A 77 10.92 -1.51 1.63
C LEU A 77 12.16 -1.14 2.43
N GLN A 78 13.27 -1.87 2.24
CA GLN A 78 14.54 -1.35 2.71
C GLN A 78 14.77 -0.02 1.99
N PRO A 79 15.09 1.07 2.71
CA PRO A 79 15.57 2.27 2.05
C PRO A 79 16.78 1.84 1.22
N ASP A 80 16.76 2.15 -0.08
CA ASP A 80 17.92 1.86 -0.89
C ASP A 80 19.11 2.62 -0.29
N ALA A 81 20.25 1.94 -0.15
CA ALA A 81 21.49 2.61 0.16
C ALA A 81 21.98 3.28 -1.13
N ARG A 82 21.26 4.29 -1.65
CA ARG A 82 21.82 5.16 -2.68
C ARG A 82 22.74 6.17 -2.01
N PRO A 83 24.06 6.13 -2.25
CA PRO A 83 24.94 7.20 -1.81
C PRO A 83 24.66 8.43 -2.68
N GLY A 84 23.92 9.42 -2.17
CA GLY A 84 23.95 10.78 -2.75
C GLY A 84 22.65 11.59 -2.76
N CYS A 85 21.49 11.04 -2.42
CA CYS A 85 20.24 11.82 -2.44
C CYS A 85 19.98 12.43 -1.06
N HIS A 86 20.29 13.73 -0.88
CA HIS A 86 19.83 14.54 0.25
C HIS A 86 18.33 14.81 0.13
N GLY A 87 17.50 13.78 0.29
CA GLY A 87 16.05 13.91 0.46
C GLY A 87 15.70 13.50 1.88
N THR A 88 14.99 14.34 2.62
CA THR A 88 14.58 14.08 3.99
C THR A 88 13.74 12.80 4.07
N TYR A 89 14.36 11.69 4.48
CA TYR A 89 13.67 10.43 4.75
C TYR A 89 12.99 10.53 6.11
N TYR A 90 11.68 10.79 6.14
CA TYR A 90 10.91 10.57 7.36
C TYR A 90 10.58 9.08 7.46
N THR A 91 11.37 8.37 8.25
CA THR A 91 10.89 7.13 8.86
C THR A 91 9.82 7.53 9.87
N VAL A 92 8.55 7.29 9.56
CA VAL A 92 7.52 7.21 10.62
C VAL A 92 7.71 5.88 11.33
N LEU A 93 8.71 5.84 12.21
CA LEU A 93 8.75 4.89 13.32
C LEU A 93 7.82 5.46 14.38
N LEU A 94 6.69 4.79 14.62
CA LEU A 94 5.90 4.99 15.82
C LEU A 94 5.76 3.64 16.56
N PRO A 95 5.65 3.68 17.89
CA PRO A 95 6.48 2.88 18.79
C PRO A 95 6.04 1.42 18.92
N SER A 96 7.04 0.56 19.14
CA SER A 96 6.86 -0.79 19.66
C SER A 96 6.06 -0.73 20.98
N ALA A 97 4.81 -1.21 20.96
CA ALA A 97 4.10 -1.53 22.18
C ALA A 97 4.73 -2.80 22.78
N THR A 98 5.70 -2.59 23.66
CA THR A 98 6.16 -3.59 24.61
C THR A 98 5.24 -3.54 25.83
N GLY A 99 4.61 -4.66 26.18
CA GLY A 99 3.85 -4.85 27.43
C GLY A 99 2.34 -5.02 27.17
N ARG A 100 1.66 -6.04 27.68
CA ARG A 100 1.99 -7.04 28.71
C ARG A 100 1.07 -8.25 28.54
#